data_AF-A0A1V5GVX4-F1
#
_entry.id   AF-A0A1V5GVX4-F1
#
_cell.length_a   1.000
_cell.length_b   1.000
_cell.length_c   1.000
_cell.angle_alpha   90.00
_cell.angle_beta   90.00
_cell.angle_gamma   90.00
#
_symmetry.space_group_name_H-M   'P 1'
#
loop_
_entity.id
_entity.type
_entity.pdbx_description
1 polymer ?
#
loop_
_entity_poly.entity_id
_entity_poly.type
_entity_poly.pdbx_seq_one_letter_code
_entity_poly.pdbx_strand_id
1 'polypeptide(L)'
;MTFRLPDGARYRADFLVCYPDGKIEIHEIKGGHVRKHLAWSEAGVARFRAARALLPWMTFRLMVQHGDIFVEEMRDNRDNKEKSA
;
A
#
# COMPACT_ATOMS: atom_id res chain seq x y z
N MET A 1 -0.42 5.22 -9.53
CA MET A 1 -0.55 6.70 -9.49
C MET A 1 0.69 7.29 -8.81
N THR A 2 1.30 8.33 -9.37
CA THR A 2 2.50 8.97 -8.79
C THR A 2 2.30 10.48 -8.76
N PHE A 3 2.54 11.10 -7.60
CA PHE A 3 2.45 12.53 -7.37
C PHE A 3 3.85 13.12 -7.22
N ARG A 4 4.08 14.28 -7.84
CA ARG A 4 5.32 15.05 -7.65
C ARG A 4 5.12 16.04 -6.51
N LEU A 5 6.00 15.99 -5.53
CA LEU A 5 6.00 16.86 -4.36
C LEU A 5 6.76 18.16 -4.66
N PRO A 6 6.57 19.23 -3.85
CA PRO A 6 7.22 20.52 -4.07
C PRO A 6 8.75 20.48 -4.06
N ASP A 7 9.35 19.56 -3.31
CA ASP A 7 10.79 19.30 -3.26
C ASP A 7 11.31 18.50 -4.48
N GLY A 8 10.44 18.19 -5.44
CA GLY A 8 10.75 17.36 -6.61
C GLY A 8 10.70 15.86 -6.33
N ALA A 9 10.51 15.43 -5.08
CA ALA A 9 10.35 14.02 -4.75
C ALA A 9 9.05 13.45 -5.34
N ARG A 10 8.98 12.12 -5.39
CA ARG A 10 7.81 11.38 -5.87
C ARG A 10 7.14 10.64 -4.72
N TYR A 11 5.83 10.76 -4.62
CA TYR A 11 4.98 9.95 -3.77
C TYR A 11 4.14 9.01 -4.64
N ARG A 12 4.23 7.71 -4.40
CA ARG A 12 3.45 6.69 -5.09
C ARG A 12 2.53 6.03 -4.07
N ALA A 13 1.22 6.19 -4.26
CA ALA A 13 0.24 5.52 -3.42
C ALA A 13 0.14 4.03 -3.77
N ASP A 14 -0.20 3.21 -2.77
CA ASP A 14 -0.53 1.80 -2.99
C ASP A 14 -1.82 1.67 -3.83
N PHE A 15 -2.90 2.37 -3.43
CA PHE A 15 -4.14 2.44 -4.21
C PHE A 15 -4.70 3.86 -4.32
N LEU A 16 -5.35 4.11 -5.46
CA LEU A 16 -6.20 5.27 -5.73
C LEU A 16 -7.62 4.76 -5.97
N VAL A 17 -8.57 5.19 -5.16
CA VAL A 17 -9.98 4.78 -5.27
C VAL A 17 -10.79 5.97 -5.73
N CYS A 18 -11.43 5.84 -6.89
CA CYS A 18 -12.32 6.86 -7.45
C CYS A 18 -13.76 6.36 -7.32
N TYR A 19 -14.62 7.16 -6.68
CA TYR A 19 -16.03 6.86 -6.50
C TYR A 19 -16.86 7.50 -7.63
N PRO A 20 -18.04 6.95 -7.97
CA PRO A 20 -18.90 7.51 -9.01
C PRO A 20 -19.38 8.94 -8.73
N ASP A 21 -19.41 9.37 -7.47
CA ASP A 21 -19.77 10.72 -7.02
C ASP A 21 -18.62 11.74 -7.15
N GLY A 22 -17.48 11.33 -7.72
CA GLY A 22 -16.29 12.17 -7.89
C GLY A 22 -15.39 12.24 -6.65
N LYS A 23 -15.74 11.58 -5.54
CA LYS A 23 -14.84 11.47 -4.39
C LYS A 23 -13.62 10.64 -4.75
N ILE A 24 -12.44 11.08 -4.28
CA ILE A 24 -11.18 10.36 -4.46
C ILE A 24 -10.58 10.03 -3.09
N GLU A 25 -10.17 8.77 -2.92
CA GLU A 25 -9.42 8.31 -1.76
C GLU A 25 -8.05 7.75 -2.17
N ILE A 26 -7.04 8.01 -1.34
CA ILE A 26 -5.72 7.41 -1.38
C ILE A 26 -5.63 6.40 -0.24
N HIS A 27 -5.34 5.15 -0.55
CA HIS A 27 -5.16 4.11 0.46
C HIS A 27 -3.70 3.67 0.45
N GLU A 28 -3.05 3.85 1.59
CA GLU A 28 -1.67 3.43 1.84
C GLU A 28 -1.69 2.25 2.81
N ILE A 29 -1.12 1.11 2.40
CA ILE A 29 -1.06 -0.12 3.18
C ILE A 29 0.35 -0.29 3.71
N LYS A 30 0.48 -0.51 5.02
CA LYS A 30 1.76 -0.80 5.65
C LYS A 30 1.60 -1.99 6.61
N GLY A 31 2.60 -2.86 6.62
CA GLY A 31 2.69 -3.95 7.60
C GLY A 31 3.12 -3.42 8.96
N GLY A 32 2.65 -4.07 10.03
CA GLY A 32 3.30 -3.99 11.33
C GLY A 32 4.53 -4.89 11.35
N HIS A 33 5.67 -4.39 11.80
CA HIS A 33 6.80 -5.27 12.11
C HIS A 33 6.55 -6.02 13.41
N VAL A 34 7.16 -7.22 13.50
CA VAL A 34 7.31 -7.97 14.76
C VAL A 34 7.90 -6.99 15.78
N ARG A 35 7.13 -6.62 16.81
CA ARG A 35 7.42 -5.62 17.88
C ARG A 35 6.95 -4.17 17.66
N LYS A 36 5.65 -3.98 17.34
CA LYS A 36 4.88 -2.75 17.62
C LYS A 36 5.22 -1.49 16.81
N HIS A 37 6.16 -1.53 15.88
CA HIS A 37 6.47 -0.39 15.01
C HIS A 37 5.91 -0.60 13.59
N LEU A 38 5.38 0.47 13.00
CA LEU A 38 5.00 0.48 11.59
C LEU A 38 6.25 0.18 10.75
N ALA A 39 6.14 -0.75 9.80
CA ALA A 39 7.17 -1.01 8.80
C ALA A 39 7.21 0.12 7.76
N TRP A 40 7.58 1.33 8.18
CA TRP A 40 7.56 2.51 7.32
C TRP A 40 8.69 3.47 7.66
N SER A 41 9.48 3.83 6.66
CA SER A 41 10.58 4.77 6.81
C SER A 41 10.08 6.18 7.11
N GLU A 42 10.86 6.95 7.87
CA GLU A 42 10.55 8.35 8.16
C GLU A 42 10.37 9.18 6.89
N ALA A 43 11.20 8.93 5.86
CA ALA A 43 11.06 9.56 4.56
C ALA A 43 9.71 9.21 3.88
N GLY A 44 9.23 7.98 4.04
CA GLY A 44 7.91 7.55 3.55
C GLY A 44 6.78 8.30 4.26
N VAL A 45 6.87 8.40 5.59
CA VAL A 45 5.91 9.15 6.41
C VAL A 45 5.87 10.63 6.00
N ALA A 46 7.04 11.25 5.82
CA ALA A 46 7.14 12.65 5.41
C ALA A 46 6.51 12.88 4.03
N ARG A 47 6.78 12.01 3.05
CA ARG A 47 6.18 12.09 1.72
C ARG A 47 4.67 11.92 1.73
N PHE A 48 4.14 10.99 2.54
CA PHE A 48 2.70 10.83 2.72
C PHE A 48 2.04 12.08 3.30
N ARG A 49 2.64 12.66 4.35
CA ARG A 49 2.15 13.90 4.95
C ARG A 49 2.19 15.07 3.96
N ALA A 50 3.27 15.19 3.19
CA ALA A 50 3.41 16.21 2.16
C ALA A 50 2.36 16.04 1.04
N ALA A 51 2.13 14.81 0.57
CA ALA A 51 1.08 14.53 -0.42
C ALA A 51 -0.33 14.87 0.10
N ARG A 52 -0.63 14.51 1.35
CA ARG A 52 -1.90 14.85 2.01
C ARG A 52 -2.12 16.36 2.13
N ALA A 53 -1.07 17.11 2.45
CA ALA A 53 -1.15 18.57 2.52
C ALA A 53 -1.33 19.21 1.14
N LEU A 54 -0.71 18.64 0.11
CA LEU A 54 -0.79 19.14 -1.27
C LEU A 54 -2.16 18.89 -1.92
N LEU A 55 -2.85 17.81 -1.53
CA LEU A 55 -4.09 17.35 -2.15
C LEU A 55 -5.23 17.29 -1.12
N PRO A 56 -5.62 18.43 -0.51
CA PRO A 56 -6.60 18.45 0.58
C PRO A 56 -8.01 18.04 0.15
N TRP A 57 -8.28 18.03 -1.15
CA TRP A 57 -9.55 17.58 -1.73
C TRP A 57 -9.67 16.06 -1.85
N MET A 58 -8.58 15.31 -1.63
CA MET A 58 -8.59 13.85 -1.55
C MET A 58 -8.63 13.38 -0.09
N THR A 59 -9.24 12.23 0.17
CA THR A 59 -9.15 11.58 1.49
C THR A 59 -7.96 10.63 1.54
N PHE A 60 -7.10 10.74 2.56
CA PHE A 60 -5.96 9.85 2.75
C PHE A 60 -6.25 8.85 3.88
N ARG A 61 -6.13 7.55 3.60
CA ARG A 61 -6.29 6.47 4.57
C ARG A 61 -4.99 5.70 4.70
N LEU A 62 -4.49 5.57 5.93
CA LEU A 62 -3.40 4.68 6.28
C LEU A 62 -4.00 3.42 6.90
N MET A 63 -3.71 2.27 6.29
CA MET A 63 -4.17 0.97 6.74
C MET A 63 -2.95 0.20 7.24
N VAL A 64 -3.04 -0.25 8.48
CA VAL A 64 -1.93 -0.91 9.17
C VAL A 64 -2.32 -2.33 9.48
N GLN A 65 -1.69 -3.28 8.78
CA GLN A 65 -1.91 -4.69 9.07
C GLN A 65 -1.20 -5.06 10.37
N HIS A 66 -1.97 -5.47 11.37
CA HIS A 66 -1.46 -6.04 12.62
C HIS A 66 -1.74 -7.54 12.64
N GLY A 67 -0.70 -8.36 12.81
CA GLY A 67 -0.80 -9.83 12.88
C GLY A 67 0.13 -10.55 11.90
N ASP A 68 0.24 -11.87 12.05
CA ASP A 68 1.05 -12.73 11.18
C ASP A 68 0.36 -12.93 9.81
N ILE A 69 1.11 -12.73 8.73
CA ILE A 69 0.67 -13.13 7.39
C ILE A 69 1.14 -14.56 7.18
N PHE A 70 0.22 -15.52 7.28
CA PHE A 70 0.45 -16.84 6.71
C PHE A 70 0.31 -16.71 5.19
N VAL A 71 1.44 -16.56 4.50
CA VAL A 71 1.49 -16.84 3.07
C VAL A 71 1.54 -18.35 2.94
N GLU A 72 0.37 -18.98 2.91
CA GLU A 72 0.31 -20.35 2.41
C GLU A 72 0.58 -20.25 0.91
N GLU A 73 1.78 -20.64 0.47
CA GLU A 73 2.04 -20.85 -0.94
C GLU A 73 1.01 -21.88 -1.43
N MET A 74 -0.04 -21.43 -2.12
CA MET A 74 -0.85 -22.32 -2.94
C MET A 74 0.07 -22.86 -4.03
N ARG A 75 0.70 -24.01 -3.74
CA ARG A 75 1.34 -24.82 -4.77
C ARG A 75 0.23 -25.30 -5.68
N ASP A 76 0.24 -24.76 -6.89
CA ASP A 76 -0.62 -25.21 -7.95
C ASP A 76 -0.36 -26.71 -8.17
N ASN A 77 -1.37 -27.56 -7.94
CA ASN A 77 -1.27 -29.02 -8.04
C ASN A 77 -1.07 -29.54 -9.49
N ARG A 78 -0.57 -28.69 -10.40
CA ARG A 78 -0.41 -29.01 -11.83
C ARG A 78 0.80 -29.91 -12.13
N ASP A 79 1.71 -30.11 -11.18
CA ASP A 79 2.92 -30.92 -11.39
C ASP A 79 2.74 -32.44 -11.15
N ASN A 80 1.57 -32.87 -10.65
CA ASN A 80 1.32 -34.30 -10.35
C ASN A 80 0.76 -35.12 -11.52
N LYS A 81 0.61 -34.53 -12.72
CA LYS A 81 0.06 -35.25 -13.89
C LYS A 81 1.09 -35.81 -14.89
N GLU A 82 2.40 -35.58 -14.68
CA GLU A 82 3.44 -36.05 -15.62
C GLU A 82 4.28 -37.23 -15.11
N LYS A 83 3.93 -37.87 -13.98
CA LYS A 83 4.64 -39.07 -13.48
C LYS A 83 3.77 -40.32 -13.36
N SER A 84 2.68 -40.39 -14.11
CA SER A 84 1.86 -41.60 -14.26
C SER A 84 1.42 -41.75 -15.71
N ALA A 85 2.38 -42.04 -16.58
CA ALA A 85 2.19 -42.61 -17.91
C ALA A 85 3.33 -43.59 -18.17
#